data_AF-A0A383VY69-F1
#
_entry.id   AF-A0A383VY69-F1
#
_cell.length_a   1.000
_cell.length_b   1.000
_cell.length_c   1.000
_cell.angle_alpha   90.00
_cell.angle_beta   90.00
_cell.angle_gamma   90.00
#
_symmetry.space_group_name_H-M   'P 1'
#
loop_
_entity.id
_entity.type
_entity.pdbx_description
1 polymer ?
#
loop_
_entity_poly.entity_id
_entity_poly.type
_entity_poly.pdbx_seq_one_letter_code
_entity_poly.pdbx_strand_id
1 'polypeptide(L)'
;MATITLTVVSGPAAGSSVTREANSKRIFLGRIKTGNAIPLNDPSVSSKHLEVLFRDGSWFVEDNDSTNGTKLNDGEGRLLTGQAYKLRSGDRIQLGTEGTCVQVQFQEEAAEEDDMMTVEDKLTADVQRLAASIKAGAEASVQQIRQEWADKRAGLLQQLGQHS
;
A
#
# COMPACT_ATOMS: atom_id res chain seq x y z
N MET A 1 1.97 -1.10 -0.73
CA MET A 1 2.42 -0.08 0.25
C MET A 1 1.39 1.05 0.31
N ALA A 2 1.05 1.56 1.51
CA ALA A 2 0.10 2.68 1.62
C ALA A 2 0.69 3.96 0.99
N THR A 3 -0.07 4.60 0.10
CA THR A 3 0.33 5.87 -0.51
C THR A 3 -0.70 6.96 -0.26
N ILE A 4 -0.22 8.20 -0.17
CA ILE A 4 -1.03 9.41 -0.12
C ILE A 4 -0.78 10.25 -1.35
N THR A 5 -1.85 10.70 -1.98
CA THR A 5 -1.85 11.72 -3.02
C THR A 5 -2.50 12.98 -2.49
N LEU A 6 -1.78 14.09 -2.57
CA LEU A 6 -2.25 15.43 -2.21
C LEU A 6 -2.43 16.21 -3.50
N THR A 7 -3.66 16.63 -3.79
CA THR A 7 -4.00 17.37 -5.01
C THR A 7 -4.52 18.75 -4.65
N VAL A 8 -3.92 19.80 -5.20
CA VAL A 8 -4.42 21.16 -5.05
C VAL A 8 -5.66 21.31 -5.95
N VAL A 9 -6.84 21.41 -5.34
CA VAL A 9 -8.12 21.50 -6.05
C VAL A 9 -8.57 22.95 -6.28
N SER A 10 -8.05 23.89 -5.50
CA SER A 10 -8.29 25.33 -5.67
C SER A 10 -7.11 26.15 -5.18
N GLY A 11 -7.01 27.40 -5.66
CA GLY A 11 -5.91 28.33 -5.37
C GLY A 11 -4.90 28.46 -6.52
N PRO A 12 -3.83 29.26 -6.35
CA PRO A 12 -2.87 29.58 -7.42
C PRO A 12 -2.13 28.36 -8.00
N ALA A 13 -2.00 27.29 -7.21
CA ALA A 13 -1.35 26.05 -7.62
C ALA A 13 -2.35 24.94 -8.03
N ALA A 14 -3.61 25.28 -8.30
CA ALA A 14 -4.64 24.30 -8.67
C ALA A 14 -4.19 23.39 -9.83
N GLY A 15 -4.48 22.09 -9.70
CA GLY A 15 -4.03 21.05 -10.62
C GLY A 15 -2.66 20.45 -10.29
N SER A 16 -1.89 21.06 -9.38
CA SER A 16 -0.65 20.45 -8.87
C SER A 16 -0.98 19.29 -7.94
N SER A 17 -0.22 18.19 -8.05
CA SER A 17 -0.34 17.07 -7.12
C SER A 17 1.02 16.50 -6.74
N VAL A 18 1.05 15.80 -5.60
CA VAL A 18 2.19 14.99 -5.21
C VAL A 18 1.72 13.69 -4.59
N THR A 19 2.35 12.59 -4.99
CA THR A 19 2.13 11.26 -4.42
C THR A 19 3.36 10.85 -3.62
N ARG A 20 3.13 10.29 -2.44
CA ARG A 20 4.18 9.80 -1.54
C ARG A 20 3.77 8.48 -0.90
N GLU A 21 4.76 7.62 -0.71
CA GLU A 21 4.63 6.36 0.00
C GLU A 21 4.76 6.56 1.50
N ALA A 22 4.19 5.63 2.29
CA ALA A 22 4.29 5.61 3.74
C ALA A 22 5.74 5.59 4.30
N ASN A 23 6.72 5.17 3.50
CA ASN A 23 8.14 5.26 3.86
C ASN A 23 8.68 6.71 3.90
N SER A 24 7.96 7.64 3.27
CA SER A 24 8.29 9.06 3.28
C SER A 24 7.89 9.63 4.62
N LYS A 25 8.88 9.86 5.48
CA LYS A 25 8.65 10.26 6.88
C LYS A 25 7.77 11.51 7.02
N ARG A 26 7.93 12.51 6.15
CA ARG A 26 7.26 13.81 6.23
C ARG A 26 7.08 14.44 4.85
N ILE A 27 5.94 15.09 4.65
CA ILE A 27 5.59 15.85 3.45
C ILE A 27 5.22 17.26 3.90
N PHE A 28 5.88 18.27 3.34
CA PHE A 28 5.61 19.66 3.71
C PHE A 28 4.86 20.37 2.58
N LEU A 29 3.89 21.20 2.94
CA LEU A 29 3.21 22.09 2.00
C LEU A 29 3.34 23.54 2.48
N GLY A 30 3.58 24.43 1.52
CA GLY A 30 3.81 25.83 1.82
C GLY A 30 3.94 26.67 0.57
N ARG A 31 4.04 27.98 0.77
CA ARG A 31 4.06 28.97 -0.31
C ARG A 31 5.29 28.86 -1.20
N ILE A 32 6.46 28.56 -0.63
CA ILE A 32 7.73 28.55 -1.37
C ILE A 32 8.10 27.14 -1.84
N LYS A 33 8.95 27.03 -2.87
CA LYS A 33 9.44 25.75 -3.37
C LYS A 33 10.41 25.05 -2.39
N THR A 34 11.29 25.81 -1.75
CA THR A 34 12.34 25.25 -0.90
C THR A 34 11.75 24.54 0.31
N GLY A 35 11.98 23.23 0.41
CA GLY A 35 11.56 22.43 1.56
C GLY A 35 10.10 21.99 1.55
N ASN A 36 9.33 22.26 0.48
CA ASN A 36 7.95 21.80 0.32
C ASN A 36 7.81 20.87 -0.89
N ALA A 37 6.88 19.93 -0.79
CA ALA A 37 6.55 18.99 -1.85
C ALA A 37 5.74 19.65 -2.98
N ILE A 38 4.87 20.61 -2.63
CA ILE A 38 4.10 21.42 -3.57
C ILE A 38 4.32 22.90 -3.24
N PRO A 39 4.84 23.73 -4.17
CA PRO A 39 4.85 25.18 -4.02
C PRO A 39 3.44 25.73 -4.27
N LEU A 40 2.77 26.18 -3.22
CA LEU A 40 1.39 26.66 -3.32
C LEU A 40 1.28 28.06 -3.95
N ASN A 41 2.37 28.85 -3.94
CA ASN A 41 2.43 30.20 -4.53
C ASN A 41 1.31 31.16 -4.09
N ASP A 42 0.68 30.90 -2.95
CA ASP A 42 -0.40 31.70 -2.38
C ASP A 42 0.14 32.61 -1.27
N PRO A 43 0.05 33.95 -1.38
CA PRO A 43 0.50 34.90 -0.35
C PRO A 43 -0.12 34.69 1.03
N SER A 44 -1.34 34.14 1.11
CA SER A 44 -2.02 33.84 2.37
C SER A 44 -1.51 32.56 3.04
N VAL A 45 -0.67 31.79 2.34
CA VAL A 45 -0.02 30.58 2.84
C VAL A 45 1.39 30.91 3.34
N SER A 46 1.78 30.26 4.43
CA SER A 46 3.08 30.44 5.07
C SER A 46 4.15 29.69 4.27
N SER A 47 5.41 30.11 4.37
CA SER A 47 6.51 29.49 3.62
C SER A 47 6.58 27.97 3.82
N LYS A 48 6.30 27.49 5.03
CA LYS A 48 6.17 26.09 5.41
C LYS A 48 4.95 25.97 6.33
N HIS A 49 3.77 25.79 5.75
CA HIS A 49 2.49 26.06 6.41
C HIS A 49 1.96 24.86 7.16
N LEU A 50 2.08 23.66 6.59
CA LEU A 50 1.67 22.43 7.25
C LEU A 50 2.62 21.28 6.93
N GLU A 51 2.57 20.26 7.78
CA GLU A 51 3.21 18.98 7.54
C GLU A 51 2.19 17.83 7.53
N VAL A 52 2.43 16.87 6.65
CA VAL A 52 1.74 15.59 6.62
C VAL A 52 2.75 14.51 6.98
N LEU A 53 2.41 13.68 7.96
CA LEU A 53 3.30 12.67 8.53
C LEU A 53 2.61 11.31 8.57
N PHE A 54 3.39 10.25 8.41
CA PHE A 54 2.92 8.88 8.58
C PHE A 54 3.43 8.32 9.91
N ARG A 55 2.53 7.91 10.81
CA ARG A 55 2.87 7.21 12.06
C ARG A 55 1.81 6.17 12.38
N ASP A 56 2.20 5.08 13.02
CA ASP A 56 1.27 4.05 13.52
C ASP A 56 0.27 3.55 12.46
N GLY A 57 0.75 3.36 11.22
CA GLY A 57 -0.07 2.90 10.10
C GLY A 57 -1.08 3.92 9.57
N SER A 58 -1.03 5.18 9.99
CA SER A 58 -1.99 6.22 9.61
C SER A 58 -1.31 7.53 9.19
N TRP A 59 -1.95 8.25 8.26
CA TRP A 59 -1.55 9.60 7.87
C TRP A 59 -2.16 10.65 8.81
N PHE A 60 -1.36 11.64 9.17
CA PHE A 60 -1.77 12.77 10.00
C PHE A 60 -1.34 14.09 9.35
N VAL A 61 -2.08 15.15 9.64
CA VAL A 61 -1.75 16.53 9.29
C VAL A 61 -1.50 17.35 10.54
N GLU A 62 -0.51 18.22 10.51
CA GLU A 62 -0.19 19.16 11.58
C GLU A 62 0.03 20.55 10.99
N ASP A 63 -0.61 21.56 11.60
CA ASP A 63 -0.36 22.96 11.26
C ASP A 63 1.00 23.40 11.83
N ASN A 64 1.87 23.89 10.96
CA ASN A 64 3.25 24.26 11.31
C ASN A 64 3.36 25.76 11.63
N ASP A 65 2.60 26.18 12.63
CA ASP A 65 2.50 27.57 13.12
C ASP A 65 2.17 28.55 12.00
N SER A 66 1.12 28.24 11.26
CA SER A 66 0.74 29.04 10.11
C SER A 66 0.07 30.36 10.51
N THR A 67 0.36 31.41 9.75
CA THR A 67 -0.12 32.77 10.07
C THR A 67 -1.64 32.89 9.98
N ASN A 68 -2.23 32.23 8.99
CA ASN A 68 -3.66 32.33 8.69
C ASN A 68 -4.46 31.09 9.10
N GLY A 69 -3.77 30.04 9.58
CA GLY A 69 -4.37 28.78 10.00
C GLY A 69 -4.64 27.80 8.86
N THR A 70 -4.76 26.53 9.26
CA THR A 70 -5.24 25.42 8.44
C THR A 70 -6.63 24.98 8.91
N LYS A 71 -7.52 24.59 7.99
CA LYS A 71 -8.83 23.99 8.30
C LYS A 71 -8.97 22.62 7.62
N LEU A 72 -9.73 21.72 8.24
CA LEU A 72 -10.02 20.39 7.72
C LEU A 72 -11.53 20.22 7.53
N ASN A 73 -11.95 19.71 6.36
CA ASN A 73 -13.32 19.30 6.02
C ASN A 73 -14.41 20.35 6.30
N ASP A 74 -14.22 21.58 5.80
CA ASP A 74 -15.17 22.70 5.93
C ASP A 74 -15.57 23.05 7.38
N GLY A 75 -14.83 22.55 8.37
CA GLY A 75 -15.10 22.79 9.79
C GLY A 75 -14.99 24.27 10.17
N GLU A 76 -15.79 24.67 11.16
CA GLU A 76 -15.78 26.04 11.71
C GLU A 76 -14.47 26.35 12.46
N GLY A 77 -13.78 25.32 12.97
CA GLY A 77 -12.53 25.42 13.72
C GLY A 77 -11.28 25.26 12.88
N ARG A 78 -10.25 26.06 13.19
CA ARG A 78 -8.88 25.85 12.68
C ARG A 78 -8.23 24.68 13.42
N LEU A 79 -7.30 24.00 12.73
CA LEU A 79 -6.42 23.04 13.40
C LEU A 79 -5.60 23.77 14.46
N LEU A 80 -5.44 23.14 15.62
CA LEU A 80 -4.55 23.65 16.66
C LEU A 80 -3.10 23.41 16.24
N THR A 81 -2.31 24.48 16.27
CA THR A 81 -0.87 24.44 16.00
C THR A 81 -0.18 23.42 16.91
N GLY A 82 0.67 22.57 16.33
CA GLY A 82 1.40 21.54 17.07
C GLY A 82 0.59 20.29 17.45
N GLN A 83 -0.69 20.20 17.02
CA GLN A 83 -1.50 19.00 17.18
C GLN A 83 -1.64 18.26 15.84
N ALA A 84 -1.35 16.96 15.87
CA ALA A 84 -1.53 16.08 14.72
C ALA A 84 -2.97 15.55 14.64
N TYR A 85 -3.63 15.76 13.50
CA TYR A 85 -4.99 15.32 13.19
C TYR A 85 -4.96 14.18 12.18
N LYS A 86 -5.68 13.08 12.45
CA LYS A 86 -5.71 11.92 11.55
C LYS A 86 -6.45 12.26 10.26
N LEU A 87 -5.83 12.00 9.12
CA LEU A 87 -6.41 12.19 7.80
C LEU A 87 -7.19 10.96 7.33
N ARG A 88 -8.19 11.19 6.48
CA ARG A 88 -8.97 10.19 5.76
C ARG A 88 -8.90 10.47 4.25
N SER A 89 -9.08 9.41 3.46
CA SER A 89 -9.21 9.56 2.01
C SER A 89 -10.46 10.38 1.70
N GLY A 90 -10.33 11.38 0.85
CA GLY A 90 -11.37 12.35 0.53
C GLY A 90 -11.31 13.64 1.36
N ASP A 91 -10.48 13.71 2.41
CA ASP A 91 -10.39 14.91 3.25
C ASP A 91 -9.94 16.13 2.44
N ARG A 92 -10.45 17.30 2.84
CA ARG A 92 -10.11 18.60 2.25
C ARG A 92 -9.41 19.47 3.29
N ILE A 93 -8.21 19.89 2.96
CA ILE A 93 -7.37 20.75 3.79
C ILE A 93 -7.35 22.14 3.15
N GLN A 94 -7.95 23.11 3.81
CA GLN A 94 -7.91 24.50 3.38
C GLN A 94 -6.76 25.23 4.10
N LEU A 95 -5.91 25.91 3.33
CA LEU A 95 -4.78 26.67 3.83
C LEU A 95 -5.00 28.15 3.58
N GLY A 96 -4.68 28.98 4.57
CA GLY A 96 -4.74 30.44 4.40
C GLY A 96 -6.17 30.99 4.31
N THR A 97 -6.29 32.20 3.74
CA THR A 97 -7.56 32.93 3.60
C THR A 97 -8.07 32.98 2.16
N GLU A 98 -7.21 32.73 1.16
CA GLU A 98 -7.49 32.94 -0.27
C GLU A 98 -7.96 31.66 -1.00
N GLY A 99 -8.55 30.72 -0.27
CA GLY A 99 -9.23 29.57 -0.87
C GLY A 99 -8.31 28.49 -1.46
N THR A 100 -7.02 28.45 -1.08
CA THR A 100 -6.17 27.29 -1.41
C THR A 100 -6.69 26.06 -0.67
N CYS A 101 -7.10 25.04 -1.43
CA CYS A 101 -7.60 23.78 -0.89
C CYS A 101 -6.84 22.60 -1.50
N VAL A 102 -6.44 21.68 -0.63
CA VAL A 102 -5.74 20.43 -0.98
C VAL A 102 -6.65 19.27 -0.62
N GLN A 103 -6.95 18.42 -1.59
CA GLN A 103 -7.69 17.19 -1.38
C GLN A 103 -6.73 16.02 -1.16
N VAL A 104 -7.05 15.21 -0.17
CA VAL A 104 -6.32 14.01 0.22
C VAL A 104 -6.95 12.80 -0.45
N GLN A 105 -6.13 11.94 -1.03
CA GLN A 105 -6.58 10.65 -1.54
C GLN A 105 -5.57 9.58 -1.15
N PHE A 106 -6.04 8.51 -0.52
CA PHE A 106 -5.22 7.34 -0.24
C PHE A 106 -5.39 6.33 -1.35
N GLN A 107 -4.28 5.75 -1.80
CA GLN A 107 -4.31 4.49 -2.52
C GLN A 107 -3.71 3.45 -1.59
N GLU A 108 -4.59 2.67 -0.99
CA GLU A 108 -4.23 1.39 -0.41
C GLU A 108 -4.09 0.43 -1.58
N GLU A 109 -2.85 0.05 -1.92
CA GLU A 109 -2.68 -1.36 -2.22
C GLU A 109 -3.14 -2.06 -0.95
N ALA A 110 -4.23 -2.83 -1.06
CA ALA A 110 -4.72 -3.69 -0.01
C ALA A 110 -3.51 -4.20 0.75
N ALA A 111 -3.32 -3.70 1.97
CA ALA A 111 -2.34 -4.27 2.84
C ALA A 111 -2.75 -5.73 2.94
N GLU A 112 -1.88 -6.62 2.46
CA GLU A 112 -1.91 -7.99 2.93
C GLU A 112 -2.05 -7.89 4.45
N GLU A 113 -3.16 -8.43 4.96
CA GLU A 113 -3.49 -8.51 6.38
C GLU A 113 -2.44 -9.36 7.09
N ASP A 114 -1.22 -8.83 7.26
CA ASP A 114 -0.09 -9.55 7.85
C ASP A 114 -0.11 -9.49 9.39
N ASP A 115 -1.30 -9.50 10.00
CA ASP A 115 -1.44 -9.83 11.43
C ASP A 115 -2.81 -10.40 11.87
N MET A 116 -3.58 -11.05 10.97
CA MET A 116 -4.70 -11.89 11.43
C MET A 116 -5.03 -13.06 10.50
N MET A 117 -4.05 -13.89 10.15
CA MET A 117 -4.33 -15.29 9.79
C MET A 117 -4.42 -16.08 11.09
N THR A 118 -5.58 -16.68 11.38
CA THR A 118 -5.73 -17.49 12.58
C THR A 118 -4.77 -18.69 12.54
N VAL A 119 -4.29 -19.15 13.69
CA VAL A 119 -3.44 -20.36 13.80
C VAL A 119 -4.07 -21.58 13.11
N GLU A 120 -5.40 -21.63 13.02
CA GLU A 120 -6.16 -22.69 12.35
C GLU A 120 -6.02 -22.64 10.82
N ASP A 121 -6.02 -21.45 10.21
CA ASP A 121 -5.86 -21.30 8.76
C ASP A 121 -4.44 -21.65 8.32
N LYS A 122 -3.43 -21.28 9.12
CA LYS A 122 -2.03 -21.66 8.86
C LYS A 122 -1.82 -23.17 8.98
N LEU A 123 -2.40 -23.80 10.01
CA LEU A 123 -2.35 -25.24 10.18
C LEU A 123 -3.05 -25.97 9.02
N THR A 124 -4.18 -25.44 8.55
CA THR A 124 -4.92 -26.02 7.42
C THR A 124 -4.12 -25.96 6.12
N ALA A 125 -3.46 -24.84 5.84
CA ALA A 125 -2.60 -24.69 4.65
C ALA A 125 -1.39 -25.64 4.69
N ASP A 126 -0.73 -25.78 5.84
CA ASP A 126 0.40 -26.69 6.00
C ASP A 126 -0.02 -28.16 5.89
N VAL A 127 -1.17 -28.54 6.45
CA VAL A 127 -1.73 -29.90 6.30
C VAL A 127 -2.06 -30.19 4.84
N GLN A 128 -2.66 -29.24 4.11
CA GLN A 128 -2.98 -29.43 2.68
C GLN A 128 -1.72 -29.58 1.82
N ARG A 129 -0.67 -28.80 2.10
CA ARG A 129 0.61 -28.91 1.39
C ARG A 129 1.29 -30.26 1.64
N LEU A 130 1.29 -30.73 2.89
CA LEU A 130 1.83 -32.06 3.24
C LEU A 130 1.02 -33.19 2.58
N ALA A 131 -0.30 -33.12 2.62
CA ALA A 131 -1.17 -34.12 1.99
C ALA A 131 -0.96 -34.18 0.47
N ALA A 132 -0.83 -33.04 -0.20
CA ALA A 132 -0.55 -32.98 -1.63
C ALA A 132 0.83 -33.59 -1.97
N SER A 133 1.85 -33.30 -1.15
CA SER A 133 3.20 -33.86 -1.36
C SER A 133 3.25 -35.37 -1.17
N ILE A 134 2.53 -35.90 -0.17
CA ILE A 134 2.45 -37.36 0.06
C ILE A 134 1.71 -38.04 -1.09
N LYS A 135 0.59 -37.47 -1.54
CA LYS A 135 -0.19 -38.02 -2.65
C LYS A 135 0.62 -38.04 -3.95
N ALA A 136 1.29 -36.94 -4.28
CA ALA A 136 2.14 -36.85 -5.47
C ALA A 136 3.31 -37.85 -5.42
N GLY A 137 3.93 -38.02 -4.25
CA GLY A 137 4.98 -39.02 -4.05
C GLY A 137 4.47 -40.45 -4.26
N ALA A 138 3.32 -40.80 -3.69
CA ALA A 138 2.72 -42.11 -3.85
C ALA A 138 2.33 -42.41 -5.31
N GLU A 139 1.75 -41.43 -6.00
CA GLU A 139 1.40 -41.55 -7.43
C GLU A 139 2.65 -41.73 -8.30
N ALA A 140 3.73 -40.99 -8.01
CA ALA A 140 5.00 -41.13 -8.72
C ALA A 140 5.61 -42.53 -8.54
N SER A 141 5.61 -43.07 -7.31
CA SER A 141 6.10 -44.44 -7.05
C SER A 141 5.27 -45.50 -7.78
N VAL A 142 3.93 -45.35 -7.82
CA VAL A 142 3.06 -46.29 -8.54
C VAL A 142 3.31 -46.24 -10.05
N GLN A 143 3.50 -45.04 -10.62
CA GLN A 143 3.80 -44.90 -12.04
C GLN A 143 5.18 -45.47 -12.40
N GLN A 144 6.19 -45.25 -11.55
CA GLN A 144 7.51 -45.83 -11.76
C GLN A 144 7.46 -47.36 -11.78
N ILE A 145 6.78 -47.97 -10.80
CA ILE A 145 6.61 -49.44 -10.77
C ILE A 145 5.91 -49.91 -12.05
N ARG A 146 4.81 -49.26 -12.47
CA ARG A 146 4.10 -49.62 -13.71
C ARG A 146 5.00 -49.54 -14.95
N GLN A 147 5.83 -48.50 -15.04
CA GLN A 147 6.76 -48.33 -16.15
C GLN A 147 7.83 -49.43 -16.15
N GLU A 148 8.43 -49.71 -15.00
CA GLU A 148 9.41 -50.80 -14.87
C GLU A 148 8.84 -52.16 -15.27
N TRP A 149 7.57 -52.45 -14.92
CA TRP A 149 6.91 -53.69 -15.35
C TRP A 149 6.59 -53.69 -16.85
N ALA A 150 6.18 -52.56 -17.42
CA ALA A 150 5.94 -52.43 -18.85
C ALA A 150 7.23 -52.66 -19.66
N ASP A 151 8.34 -52.08 -19.23
CA ASP A 151 9.65 -52.22 -19.87
C ASP A 151 10.16 -53.67 -19.77
N LYS A 152 10.06 -54.30 -18.60
CA LYS A 152 10.39 -55.72 -18.42
C LYS A 152 9.56 -56.62 -19.32
N ARG A 153 8.24 -56.37 -19.40
CA ARG A 153 7.34 -57.13 -20.28
C ARG A 153 7.67 -56.95 -21.75
N ALA A 154 8.01 -55.73 -22.19
CA ALA A 154 8.42 -55.47 -23.57
C ALA A 154 9.73 -56.21 -23.92
N GLY A 155 10.71 -56.19 -23.01
CA GLY A 155 11.96 -56.93 -23.19
C GLY A 155 11.76 -58.45 -23.31
N LEU A 156 10.88 -59.03 -22.48
CA LEU A 156 10.57 -60.47 -22.56
C LEU A 156 9.90 -60.86 -23.89
N LEU A 157 8.99 -60.02 -24.40
CA LEU A 157 8.36 -60.26 -25.71
C LEU A 157 9.37 -60.17 -26.86
N GLN A 158 10.33 -59.26 -26.78
CA GLN A 158 11.40 -59.14 -27.78
C GLN A 158 12.33 -60.37 -27.78
N GLN A 159 12.66 -60.91 -26.61
CA GLN A 159 13.47 -62.13 -26.48
C GLN A 159 12.74 -63.38 -27.02
N LEU A 160 11.43 -63.50 -26.76
CA LEU A 160 10.63 -64.62 -27.27
C LEU A 160 10.46 -64.59 -28.80
N GLY A 161 10.41 -63.39 -29.41
CA GLY A 161 10.34 -63.23 -30.86
C GLY A 161 11.65 -63.52 -31.62
N GLN A 162 12.79 -63.60 -30.93
CA GLN A 162 14.10 -63.93 -31.53
C GLN A 162 14.41 -65.43 -31.55
N HIS A 163 13.57 -66.26 -30.91
CA HIS A 163 13.73 -67.71 -30.80
C HIS A 163 12.70 -68.52 -31.62
N SER A 164 11.98 -67.89 -32.56
CA SER A 164 11.12 -68.56 -33.57
C SER A 164 11.76 -68.48 -34.95
#